data_AF-A0A9N8X151-F1
#
_entry.id   AF-A0A9N8X151-F1
#
_cell.length_a   1.000
_cell.length_b   1.000
_cell.length_c   1.000
_cell.angle_alpha   90.00
_cell.angle_beta   90.00
_cell.angle_gamma   90.00
#
_symmetry.space_group_name_H-M   'P 1'
#
loop_
_entity.id
_entity.type
_entity.pdbx_description
1 polymer ?
#
loop_
_entity_poly.entity_id
_entity_poly.type
_entity_poly.pdbx_seq_one_letter_code
_entity_poly.pdbx_strand_id
1 'polypeptide(L)'
;MLAALALANYDRPAAFALFGVAVVAQLALGVFLHGRLWQGGRPPELVTPAIYLPTVAPGFVAATGFATFGWPQVGMAFFGVGMLSWIALESLILHRAAVHGALPDALRPSLGIQIAPPVVGGIAWMSLTSGTPDAFAMILLGYGLYQALLMARLVPWIRAQPVSPSWWGFSFGVAALPGMALRMVERGATGPLEWLAPALFVMANIVIGLFIVKTVSLLVQGRLLPALPASAAASSAAQGDEADSRTVVQLPVRRTQFK
;
A
#
# COMPACT_ATOMS: atom_id res chain seq x y z
N MET A 1 -2.42 -11.13 -6.00
CA MET A 1 -3.66 -10.85 -6.78
C MET A 1 -3.37 -10.21 -8.12
N LEU A 2 -2.76 -9.02 -8.20
CA LEU A 2 -2.48 -8.38 -9.50
C LEU A 2 -1.68 -9.29 -10.45
N ALA A 3 -0.68 -10.01 -9.95
CA ALA A 3 0.05 -11.02 -10.72
C ALA A 3 -0.86 -12.15 -11.27
N ALA A 4 -1.87 -12.57 -10.50
CA ALA A 4 -2.85 -13.55 -10.96
C ALA A 4 -3.74 -12.98 -12.08
N LEU A 5 -4.12 -11.70 -12.00
CA LEU A 5 -4.87 -11.04 -13.08
C LEU A 5 -4.05 -10.93 -14.36
N ALA A 6 -2.75 -10.64 -14.25
CA ALA A 6 -1.85 -10.63 -15.40
C ALA A 6 -1.69 -12.03 -16.03
N LEU A 7 -1.57 -13.07 -15.19
CA LEU A 7 -1.45 -14.47 -15.62
C LEU A 7 -2.73 -14.99 -16.29
N ALA A 8 -3.90 -14.42 -15.98
CA ALA A 8 -5.19 -14.88 -16.50
C ALA A 8 -5.31 -14.82 -18.03
N ASN A 9 -4.47 -14.00 -18.69
CA ASN A 9 -4.39 -13.91 -20.15
C ASN A 9 -3.61 -15.08 -20.79
N TYR A 10 -2.87 -15.85 -20.00
CA TYR A 10 -2.00 -16.94 -20.47
C TYR A 10 -2.44 -18.31 -19.95
N ASP A 11 -2.69 -18.42 -18.64
CA ASP A 11 -3.13 -19.65 -17.97
C ASP A 11 -4.20 -19.33 -16.93
N ARG A 12 -5.47 -19.53 -17.33
CA ARG A 12 -6.62 -19.18 -16.50
C ARG A 12 -6.76 -20.07 -15.25
N PRO A 13 -6.57 -21.41 -15.32
CA PRO A 13 -6.54 -22.26 -14.11
C PRO A 13 -5.44 -21.86 -13.11
N ALA A 14 -4.20 -21.67 -13.56
CA ALA A 14 -3.10 -21.28 -12.67
C ALA A 14 -3.34 -19.90 -12.06
N ALA A 15 -3.85 -18.95 -12.86
CA ALA A 15 -4.26 -17.65 -12.39
C ALA A 15 -5.35 -17.73 -11.32
N PHE A 16 -6.37 -18.57 -11.51
CA PHE A 16 -7.43 -18.74 -10.51
C PHE A 16 -6.91 -19.34 -9.20
N ALA A 17 -6.02 -20.34 -9.27
CA ALA A 17 -5.39 -20.93 -8.09
C ALA A 17 -4.56 -19.90 -7.32
N LEU A 18 -3.68 -19.15 -8.02
CA LEU A 18 -2.87 -18.09 -7.42
C LEU A 18 -3.74 -16.96 -6.83
N PHE A 19 -4.82 -16.62 -7.52
CA PHE A 19 -5.78 -15.64 -7.04
C PHE A 19 -6.46 -16.11 -5.75
N GLY A 20 -6.96 -17.35 -5.70
CA GLY A 20 -7.59 -17.94 -4.53
C GLY A 20 -6.68 -17.92 -3.30
N VAL A 21 -5.43 -18.38 -3.44
CA VAL A 21 -4.43 -18.32 -2.35
C VAL A 21 -4.21 -16.88 -1.88
N ALA A 22 -4.05 -15.93 -2.81
CA ALA A 22 -3.84 -14.54 -2.46
C ALA A 22 -5.07 -13.90 -1.76
N VAL A 23 -6.30 -14.24 -2.17
CA VAL A 23 -7.54 -13.77 -1.52
C VAL A 23 -7.64 -14.27 -0.09
N VAL A 24 -7.41 -15.56 0.15
CA VAL A 24 -7.45 -16.13 1.50
C VAL A 24 -6.38 -15.50 2.38
N ALA A 25 -5.14 -15.42 1.87
CA ALA A 25 -4.02 -14.85 2.63
C ALA A 25 -4.26 -13.38 3.00
N GLN A 26 -4.70 -12.54 2.06
CA GLN A 26 -4.96 -11.14 2.38
C GLN A 26 -6.16 -10.98 3.31
N LEU A 27 -7.20 -11.83 3.19
CA LEU A 27 -8.38 -11.72 4.05
C LEU A 27 -8.00 -12.05 5.49
N ALA A 28 -7.25 -13.13 5.70
CA ALA A 28 -6.73 -13.50 7.01
C ALA A 28 -5.84 -12.39 7.60
N LEU A 29 -4.92 -11.85 6.80
CA LEU A 29 -4.05 -10.75 7.23
C LEU A 29 -4.84 -9.47 7.53
N GLY A 30 -5.81 -9.12 6.69
CA GLY A 30 -6.67 -7.95 6.83
C GLY A 30 -7.50 -8.03 8.10
N VAL A 31 -8.16 -9.17 8.35
CA VAL A 31 -8.92 -9.41 9.59
C VAL A 31 -8.01 -9.29 10.82
N PHE A 32 -6.83 -9.90 10.79
CA PHE A 32 -5.87 -9.83 11.89
C PHE A 32 -5.40 -8.39 12.18
N LEU A 33 -4.95 -7.67 11.15
CA LEU A 33 -4.42 -6.31 11.30
C LEU A 33 -5.51 -5.30 11.64
N HIS A 34 -6.70 -5.43 11.08
CA HIS A 34 -7.82 -4.55 11.38
C HIS A 34 -8.38 -4.84 12.78
N GLY A 35 -8.44 -6.10 13.20
CA GLY A 35 -8.75 -6.47 14.58
C GLY A 35 -7.75 -5.91 15.58
N ARG A 36 -6.45 -5.94 15.25
CA ARG A 36 -5.39 -5.31 16.06
C ARG A 36 -5.55 -3.79 16.13
N LEU A 37 -5.99 -3.13 15.07
CA LEU A 37 -6.28 -1.70 15.09
C LEU A 37 -7.37 -1.37 16.12
N TRP A 38 -8.41 -2.20 16.24
CA TRP A 38 -9.51 -2.00 17.18
C TRP A 38 -9.11 -2.19 18.65
N GLN A 39 -8.04 -2.93 18.91
CA GLN A 39 -7.47 -3.06 20.25
C GLN A 39 -6.77 -1.77 20.74
N GLY A 40 -6.56 -0.78 19.87
CA GLY A 40 -5.97 0.50 20.22
C GLY A 40 -4.45 0.46 20.39
N GLY A 41 -3.89 1.52 20.99
CA GLY A 41 -2.46 1.65 21.27
C GLY A 41 -1.58 2.07 20.09
N ARG A 42 -2.18 2.46 18.95
CA ARG A 42 -1.42 3.00 17.81
C ARG A 42 -1.08 4.48 18.06
N PRO A 43 0.20 4.86 18.02
CA PRO A 43 0.59 6.26 18.18
C PRO A 43 0.15 7.08 16.93
N PRO A 44 -0.32 8.33 17.09
CA PRO A 44 -0.87 9.14 15.99
C PRO A 44 0.10 9.38 14.83
N GLU A 45 1.41 9.36 15.09
CA GLU A 45 2.45 9.57 14.08
C GLU A 45 2.53 8.42 13.08
N LEU A 46 2.06 7.23 13.47
CA LEU A 46 1.99 6.04 12.62
C LEU A 46 0.66 5.92 11.87
N VAL A 47 -0.28 6.85 12.07
CA VAL A 47 -1.51 6.94 11.25
C VAL A 47 -1.13 7.63 9.95
N THR A 48 -0.85 6.80 8.94
CA THR A 48 -0.54 7.20 7.57
C THR A 48 -1.48 6.47 6.61
N PRO A 49 -1.54 6.89 5.34
CA PRO A 49 -2.37 6.22 4.33
C PRO A 49 -1.99 4.76 4.06
N ALA A 50 -0.84 4.30 4.57
CA ALA A 50 -0.48 2.88 4.57
C ALA A 50 -1.51 1.99 5.29
N ILE A 51 -2.36 2.56 6.18
CA ILE A 51 -3.45 1.83 6.84
C ILE A 51 -4.52 1.31 5.86
N TYR A 52 -4.55 1.80 4.62
CA TYR A 52 -5.40 1.25 3.54
C TYR A 52 -4.96 -0.11 3.02
N LEU A 53 -3.67 -0.45 3.15
CA LEU A 53 -3.07 -1.62 2.50
C LEU A 53 -3.61 -2.97 2.99
N PRO A 54 -4.05 -3.16 4.25
CA PRO A 54 -4.60 -4.43 4.69
C PRO A 54 -6.03 -4.73 4.22
N THR A 55 -6.85 -3.69 3.93
CA THR A 55 -8.29 -3.89 3.69
C THR A 55 -8.82 -3.19 2.44
N VAL A 56 -8.46 -1.93 2.20
CA VAL A 56 -9.02 -1.11 1.11
C VAL A 56 -8.51 -1.58 -0.25
N ALA A 57 -7.19 -1.47 -0.47
CA ALA A 57 -6.58 -1.81 -1.74
C ALA A 57 -6.79 -3.30 -2.11
N PRO A 58 -6.56 -4.27 -1.21
CA PRO A 58 -6.83 -5.68 -1.50
C PRO A 58 -8.31 -5.97 -1.75
N GLY A 59 -9.23 -5.29 -1.06
CA GLY A 59 -10.67 -5.44 -1.29
C GLY A 59 -11.07 -5.09 -2.72
N PHE A 60 -10.60 -3.94 -3.23
CA PHE A 60 -10.88 -3.54 -4.62
C PHE A 60 -10.18 -4.43 -5.66
N VAL A 61 -8.96 -4.88 -5.39
CA VAL A 61 -8.26 -5.81 -6.29
C VAL A 61 -8.94 -7.18 -6.31
N ALA A 62 -9.40 -7.69 -5.17
CA ALA A 62 -10.17 -8.91 -5.07
C ALA A 62 -11.52 -8.77 -5.81
N ALA A 63 -12.22 -7.65 -5.64
CA ALA A 63 -13.43 -7.35 -6.39
C ALA A 63 -13.23 -7.43 -7.91
N THR A 64 -12.16 -6.79 -8.41
CA THR A 64 -11.78 -6.86 -9.83
C THR A 64 -11.46 -8.30 -10.27
N GLY A 65 -10.76 -9.07 -9.44
CA GLY A 65 -10.43 -10.45 -9.75
C GLY A 65 -11.64 -11.38 -9.78
N PHE A 66 -12.54 -11.28 -8.81
CA PHE A 66 -13.78 -12.05 -8.82
C PHE A 66 -14.63 -11.72 -10.04
N ALA A 67 -14.73 -10.45 -10.44
CA ALA A 67 -15.36 -10.09 -11.72
C ALA A 67 -14.67 -10.78 -12.91
N THR A 68 -13.34 -10.74 -12.97
CA THR A 68 -12.53 -11.35 -14.03
C THR A 68 -12.74 -12.87 -14.14
N PHE A 69 -12.91 -13.55 -13.01
CA PHE A 69 -13.15 -15.00 -12.95
C PHE A 69 -14.64 -15.38 -13.01
N GLY A 70 -15.54 -14.42 -13.26
CA GLY A 70 -16.97 -14.65 -13.51
C GLY A 70 -17.84 -14.73 -12.26
N TRP A 71 -17.35 -14.26 -11.11
CA TRP A 71 -18.04 -14.31 -9.81
C TRP A 71 -18.35 -12.89 -9.29
N PRO A 72 -19.07 -12.04 -10.06
CA PRO A 72 -19.25 -10.63 -9.73
C PRO A 72 -19.99 -10.40 -8.39
N GLN A 73 -20.85 -11.32 -7.96
CA GLN A 73 -21.55 -11.17 -6.68
C GLN A 73 -20.59 -11.27 -5.48
N VAL A 74 -19.63 -12.19 -5.55
CA VAL A 74 -18.54 -12.26 -4.55
C VAL A 74 -17.67 -11.02 -4.67
N GLY A 75 -17.38 -10.59 -5.90
CA GLY A 75 -16.64 -9.36 -6.15
C GLY A 75 -17.31 -8.13 -5.54
N MET A 76 -18.63 -8.03 -5.57
CA MET A 76 -19.40 -6.95 -4.95
C MET A 76 -19.25 -6.94 -3.43
N ALA A 77 -19.22 -8.11 -2.78
CA ALA A 77 -18.95 -8.22 -1.35
C ALA A 77 -17.55 -7.67 -1.00
N PHE A 78 -16.52 -8.04 -1.78
CA PHE A 78 -15.16 -7.50 -1.60
C PHE A 78 -15.06 -6.01 -1.93
N PHE A 79 -15.84 -5.52 -2.88
CA PHE A 79 -15.96 -4.09 -3.16
C PHE A 79 -16.52 -3.35 -1.93
N GLY A 80 -17.56 -3.90 -1.29
CA GLY A 80 -18.10 -3.39 -0.03
C GLY A 80 -17.06 -3.35 1.09
N VAL A 81 -16.28 -4.42 1.26
CA VAL A 81 -15.16 -4.45 2.23
C VAL A 81 -14.18 -3.30 1.96
N GLY A 82 -13.77 -3.11 0.70
CA GLY A 82 -12.84 -2.05 0.32
C GLY A 82 -13.41 -0.64 0.53
N MET A 83 -14.63 -0.41 0.04
CA MET A 83 -15.31 0.89 0.06
C MET A 83 -15.65 1.36 1.49
N LEU A 84 -16.29 0.50 2.28
CA LEU A 84 -16.69 0.86 3.65
C LEU A 84 -15.46 1.04 4.55
N SER A 85 -14.43 0.20 4.37
CA SER A 85 -13.16 0.38 5.08
C SER A 85 -12.47 1.69 4.68
N TRP A 86 -12.53 2.06 3.40
CA TRP A 86 -11.91 3.29 2.92
C TRP A 86 -12.55 4.50 3.58
N ILE A 87 -13.88 4.63 3.51
CA ILE A 87 -14.58 5.79 4.09
C ILE A 87 -14.29 5.88 5.60
N ALA A 88 -14.32 4.77 6.33
CA ALA A 88 -14.01 4.76 7.76
C ALA A 88 -12.56 5.17 8.08
N LEU A 89 -11.59 4.63 7.33
CA LEU A 89 -10.16 4.91 7.55
C LEU A 89 -9.74 6.30 7.04
N GLU A 90 -10.39 6.82 6.01
CA GLU A 90 -10.15 8.17 5.47
C GLU A 90 -10.44 9.22 6.55
N SER A 91 -11.53 9.09 7.30
CA SER A 91 -11.82 9.98 8.43
C SER A 91 -10.69 10.01 9.46
N LEU A 92 -10.08 8.86 9.76
CA LEU A 92 -8.96 8.79 10.72
C LEU A 92 -7.71 9.51 10.19
N ILE A 93 -7.39 9.32 8.90
CA ILE A 93 -6.23 9.98 8.26
C ILE A 93 -6.45 11.48 8.18
N LEU A 94 -7.62 11.93 7.73
CA LEU A 94 -7.94 13.35 7.60
C LEU A 94 -8.00 14.04 8.96
N HIS A 95 -8.58 13.39 9.98
CA HIS A 95 -8.56 13.90 11.35
C HIS A 95 -7.12 14.05 11.85
N ARG A 96 -6.26 13.05 11.62
CA ARG A 96 -4.84 13.14 11.98
C ARG A 96 -4.12 14.27 11.25
N ALA A 97 -4.43 14.49 9.98
CA ALA A 97 -3.85 15.57 9.19
C ALA A 97 -4.29 16.96 9.68
N ALA A 98 -5.53 17.08 10.19
CA ALA A 98 -6.08 18.33 10.67
C ALA A 98 -5.61 18.71 12.08
N VAL A 99 -5.47 17.74 12.99
CA VAL A 99 -5.32 18.01 14.43
C VAL A 99 -3.89 17.80 14.94
N HIS A 100 -3.12 16.88 14.34
CA HIS A 100 -1.77 16.57 14.80
C HIS A 100 -0.71 17.27 13.96
N GLY A 101 0.50 17.38 14.52
CA GLY A 101 1.65 17.95 13.82
C GLY A 101 1.95 17.25 12.50
N ALA A 102 2.70 17.92 11.63
CA ALA A 102 3.09 17.40 10.32
C ALA A 102 3.69 15.98 10.40
N LEU A 103 3.46 15.17 9.37
CA LEU A 103 4.15 13.87 9.27
C LEU A 103 5.67 14.09 9.22
N PRO A 104 6.46 13.22 9.89
CA PRO A 104 7.90 13.20 9.72
C PRO A 104 8.26 13.13 8.24
N ASP A 105 9.30 13.86 7.83
CA ASP A 105 9.63 14.06 6.42
C ASP A 105 9.80 12.75 5.65
N ALA A 106 10.39 11.73 6.30
CA ALA A 106 10.58 10.39 5.74
C ALA A 106 9.27 9.65 5.41
N LEU A 107 8.16 9.99 6.07
CA LEU A 107 6.85 9.36 5.90
C LEU A 107 5.95 10.14 4.93
N ARG A 108 6.27 11.41 4.62
CA ARG A 108 5.44 12.23 3.71
C ARG A 108 5.17 11.58 2.35
N PRO A 109 6.11 10.85 1.71
CA PRO A 109 5.82 10.17 0.44
C PRO A 109 4.72 9.10 0.53
N SER A 110 4.42 8.57 1.71
CA SER A 110 3.31 7.62 1.91
C SER A 110 1.94 8.25 1.63
N LEU A 111 1.83 9.58 1.64
CA LEU A 111 0.61 10.29 1.26
C LEU A 111 0.19 10.02 -0.18
N GLY A 112 1.11 9.61 -1.05
CA GLY A 112 0.77 9.21 -2.43
C GLY A 112 -0.24 8.06 -2.51
N ILE A 113 -0.35 7.24 -1.47
CA ILE A 113 -1.33 6.14 -1.40
C ILE A 113 -2.77 6.70 -1.41
N GLN A 114 -3.01 7.94 -0.98
CA GLN A 114 -4.33 8.58 -0.95
C GLN A 114 -4.99 8.72 -2.33
N ILE A 115 -4.20 8.70 -3.41
CA ILE A 115 -4.72 8.73 -4.79
C ILE A 115 -5.44 7.41 -5.11
N ALA A 116 -4.98 6.30 -4.56
CA ALA A 116 -5.38 4.96 -5.00
C ALA A 116 -6.84 4.60 -4.69
N PRO A 117 -7.40 4.80 -3.48
CA PRO A 117 -8.74 4.33 -3.15
C PRO A 117 -9.85 4.71 -4.14
N PRO A 118 -10.02 5.99 -4.55
CA PRO A 118 -11.08 6.34 -5.50
C PRO A 118 -10.90 5.70 -6.87
N VAL A 119 -9.69 5.70 -7.42
CA VAL A 119 -9.45 5.25 -8.81
C VAL A 119 -9.38 3.73 -8.91
N VAL A 120 -8.82 3.06 -7.91
CA VAL A 120 -8.80 1.59 -7.83
C VAL A 120 -10.19 1.07 -7.53
N GLY A 121 -10.93 1.74 -6.63
CA GLY A 121 -12.36 1.49 -6.41
C GLY A 121 -13.16 1.70 -7.69
N GLY A 122 -12.89 2.75 -8.45
CA GLY A 122 -13.52 3.02 -9.74
C GLY A 122 -13.27 1.93 -10.78
N ILE A 123 -12.02 1.44 -10.89
CA ILE A 123 -11.68 0.28 -11.72
C ILE A 123 -12.45 -0.97 -11.29
N ALA A 124 -12.53 -1.23 -9.98
CA ALA A 124 -13.26 -2.38 -9.44
C ALA A 124 -14.76 -2.28 -9.74
N TRP A 125 -15.36 -1.11 -9.50
CA TRP A 125 -16.77 -0.84 -9.82
C TRP A 125 -17.06 -1.08 -11.30
N MET A 126 -16.22 -0.52 -12.18
CA MET A 126 -16.32 -0.68 -13.63
C MET A 126 -16.11 -2.12 -14.11
N SER A 127 -15.46 -2.96 -13.29
CA SER A 127 -15.31 -4.40 -13.57
C SER A 127 -16.54 -5.20 -13.14
N LEU A 128 -17.28 -4.73 -12.15
CA LEU A 128 -18.48 -5.38 -11.60
C LEU A 128 -19.76 -4.98 -12.32
N THR A 129 -19.75 -3.86 -13.05
CA THR A 129 -20.90 -3.33 -13.79
C THR A 129 -20.69 -3.39 -15.30
N SER A 130 -21.76 -3.20 -16.06
CA SER A 130 -21.77 -3.18 -17.53
C SER A 130 -22.54 -1.95 -18.06
N GLY A 131 -22.39 -1.62 -19.34
CA GLY A 131 -23.03 -0.45 -19.96
C GLY A 131 -22.15 0.81 -19.96
N THR A 132 -22.72 1.99 -20.15
CA THR A 132 -21.96 3.25 -20.06
C THR A 132 -21.52 3.55 -18.62
N PRO A 133 -20.45 4.33 -18.41
CA PRO A 133 -20.03 4.73 -17.06
C PRO A 133 -21.13 5.53 -16.36
N ASP A 134 -21.52 5.05 -15.18
CA ASP A 134 -22.59 5.65 -14.38
C ASP A 134 -22.10 6.84 -13.54
N ALA A 135 -23.04 7.48 -12.84
CA ALA A 135 -22.74 8.60 -11.94
C ALA A 135 -21.72 8.22 -10.86
N PHE A 136 -21.73 6.98 -10.39
CA PHE A 136 -20.82 6.52 -9.35
C PHE A 136 -19.38 6.40 -9.86
N ALA A 137 -19.18 5.89 -11.07
CA ALA A 137 -17.88 5.93 -11.75
C ALA A 137 -17.37 7.37 -11.93
N MET A 138 -18.26 8.31 -12.30
CA MET A 138 -17.90 9.73 -12.44
C MET A 138 -17.50 10.38 -11.09
N ILE A 139 -18.23 10.08 -10.01
CA ILE A 139 -17.91 10.54 -8.65
C ILE A 139 -16.51 10.07 -8.23
N LEU A 140 -16.23 8.78 -8.44
CA LEU A 140 -14.93 8.19 -8.10
C LEU A 140 -13.79 8.77 -8.95
N LEU A 141 -14.00 8.99 -10.26
CA LEU A 141 -13.00 9.63 -11.11
C LEU A 141 -12.75 11.07 -10.66
N GLY A 142 -13.81 11.84 -10.41
CA GLY A 142 -13.72 13.23 -9.96
C GLY A 142 -12.93 13.37 -8.65
N TYR A 143 -13.23 12.52 -7.65
CA TYR A 143 -12.49 12.51 -6.40
C TYR A 143 -11.03 12.03 -6.61
N GLY A 144 -10.80 11.05 -7.47
CA GLY A 144 -9.45 10.59 -7.84
C GLY A 144 -8.59 11.69 -8.48
N LEU A 145 -9.15 12.46 -9.40
CA LEU A 145 -8.50 13.62 -10.01
C LEU A 145 -8.20 14.69 -8.97
N TYR A 146 -9.15 14.98 -8.07
CA TYR A 146 -8.93 15.91 -6.96
C TYR A 146 -7.77 15.47 -6.07
N GLN A 147 -7.72 14.20 -5.66
CA GLN A 147 -6.61 13.67 -4.86
C GLN A 147 -5.28 13.74 -5.61
N ALA A 148 -5.25 13.48 -6.92
CA ALA A 148 -4.05 13.62 -7.73
C ALA A 148 -3.56 15.08 -7.79
N LEU A 149 -4.46 16.05 -7.96
CA LEU A 149 -4.14 17.48 -7.94
C LEU A 149 -3.66 17.94 -6.56
N LEU A 150 -4.31 17.47 -5.48
CA LEU A 150 -3.89 17.73 -4.11
C LEU A 150 -2.47 17.21 -3.88
N MET A 151 -2.20 15.98 -4.31
CA MET A 151 -0.86 15.41 -4.22
C MET A 151 0.15 16.18 -5.05
N ALA A 152 -0.18 16.59 -6.26
CA ALA A 152 0.67 17.41 -7.11
C ALA A 152 1.05 18.75 -6.42
N ARG A 153 0.07 19.41 -5.79
CA ARG A 153 0.30 20.62 -4.97
C ARG A 153 1.26 20.34 -3.80
N LEU A 154 1.15 19.18 -3.16
CA LEU A 154 1.98 18.81 -2.00
C LEU A 154 3.39 18.32 -2.37
N VAL A 155 3.68 18.05 -3.66
CA VAL A 155 4.99 17.55 -4.10
C VAL A 155 6.18 18.35 -3.55
N PRO A 156 6.23 19.70 -3.61
CA PRO A 156 7.36 20.46 -3.07
C PRO A 156 7.59 20.21 -1.57
N TRP A 157 6.52 20.07 -0.79
CA TRP A 157 6.58 19.79 0.65
C TRP A 157 6.95 18.32 0.95
N ILE A 158 6.54 17.38 0.10
CA ILE A 158 6.88 15.95 0.19
C ILE A 158 8.37 15.72 -0.17
N ARG A 159 8.94 16.52 -1.09
CA ARG A 159 10.35 16.44 -1.54
C ARG A 159 11.37 17.03 -0.57
N ALA A 160 10.99 17.28 0.69
CA ALA A 160 11.90 17.76 1.71
C ALA A 160 13.11 16.82 1.93
N GLN A 161 12.93 15.51 1.69
CA GLN A 161 13.99 14.51 1.75
C GLN A 161 14.35 13.97 0.36
N PRO A 162 15.59 13.45 0.17
CA PRO A 162 15.97 12.75 -1.04
C PRO A 162 15.02 11.60 -1.39
N VAL A 163 15.06 11.18 -2.65
CA VAL A 163 14.23 10.05 -3.11
C VAL A 163 14.53 8.82 -2.25
N SER A 164 13.47 8.24 -1.72
CA SER A 164 13.47 7.04 -0.90
C SER A 164 12.48 6.00 -1.47
N PRO A 165 12.58 4.72 -1.08
CA PRO A 165 11.62 3.71 -1.50
C PRO A 165 10.16 4.07 -1.21
N SER A 166 9.88 4.88 -0.19
CA SER A 166 8.53 5.35 0.17
C SER A 166 7.80 6.09 -0.97
N TRP A 167 8.52 6.64 -1.95
CA TRP A 167 7.92 7.27 -3.14
C TRP A 167 7.11 6.31 -4.00
N TRP A 168 7.38 5.00 -3.92
CA TRP A 168 6.55 3.99 -4.60
C TRP A 168 5.12 3.94 -4.06
N GLY A 169 4.82 4.57 -2.91
CA GLY A 169 3.43 4.73 -2.42
C GLY A 169 2.50 5.42 -3.42
N PHE A 170 3.02 6.27 -4.31
CA PHE A 170 2.25 6.90 -5.39
C PHE A 170 1.87 5.94 -6.53
N SER A 171 2.67 4.89 -6.74
CA SER A 171 2.63 4.10 -7.98
C SER A 171 1.26 3.50 -8.26
N PHE A 172 0.57 2.98 -7.24
CA PHE A 172 -0.70 2.31 -7.45
C PHE A 172 -1.79 3.28 -7.92
N GLY A 173 -1.92 4.43 -7.24
CA GLY A 173 -2.88 5.45 -7.64
C GLY A 173 -2.53 6.10 -8.99
N VAL A 174 -1.24 6.38 -9.22
CA VAL A 174 -0.75 6.94 -10.50
C VAL A 174 -1.00 5.99 -11.67
N ALA A 175 -0.83 4.68 -11.48
CA ALA A 175 -1.11 3.69 -12.51
C ALA A 175 -2.62 3.46 -12.72
N ALA A 176 -3.41 3.48 -11.64
CA ALA A 176 -4.84 3.22 -11.70
C ALA A 176 -5.67 4.39 -12.25
N LEU A 177 -5.26 5.64 -12.01
CA LEU A 177 -5.99 6.82 -12.49
C LEU A 177 -6.21 6.83 -14.03
N PRO A 178 -5.19 6.69 -14.89
CA PRO A 178 -5.41 6.59 -16.33
C PRO A 178 -6.14 5.30 -16.70
N GLY A 179 -5.90 4.18 -15.99
CA GLY A 179 -6.61 2.93 -16.23
C GLY A 179 -8.12 3.07 -16.03
N MET A 180 -8.56 3.83 -15.02
CA MET A 180 -9.96 4.15 -14.81
C MET A 180 -10.51 5.01 -15.95
N ALA A 181 -9.83 6.10 -16.30
CA ALA A 181 -10.27 7.01 -17.35
C ALA A 181 -10.35 6.32 -18.72
N LEU A 182 -9.35 5.51 -19.07
CA LEU A 182 -9.34 4.72 -20.30
C LEU A 182 -10.50 3.73 -20.34
N ARG A 183 -10.77 2.99 -19.26
CA ARG A 183 -11.92 2.09 -19.19
C ARG A 183 -13.26 2.83 -19.33
N MET A 184 -13.35 4.05 -18.84
CA MET A 184 -14.55 4.87 -19.02
C MET A 184 -14.76 5.24 -20.48
N VAL A 185 -13.70 5.66 -21.19
CA VAL A 185 -13.74 5.93 -22.63
C VAL A 185 -14.08 4.66 -23.42
N GLU A 186 -13.46 3.52 -23.10
CA GLU A 186 -13.77 2.21 -23.71
C GLU A 186 -15.23 1.81 -23.53
N ARG A 187 -15.86 2.16 -22.41
CA ARG A 187 -17.29 1.92 -22.13
C ARG A 187 -18.22 3.01 -22.69
N GLY A 188 -17.70 3.93 -23.50
CA GLY A 188 -18.50 4.93 -24.22
C GLY A 188 -18.63 6.28 -23.53
N ALA A 189 -17.79 6.61 -22.53
CA ALA A 189 -17.67 8.00 -22.08
C ALA A 189 -17.02 8.86 -23.16
N THR A 190 -17.64 9.99 -23.46
CA THR A 190 -17.22 10.92 -24.51
C THR A 190 -16.82 12.29 -23.93
N GLY A 191 -16.39 13.21 -24.80
CA GLY A 191 -16.09 14.60 -24.42
C GLY A 191 -14.70 14.76 -23.81
N PRO A 192 -14.51 15.57 -22.75
CA PRO A 192 -13.18 15.86 -22.21
C PRO A 192 -12.38 14.62 -21.78
N LEU A 193 -13.05 13.52 -21.41
CA LEU A 193 -12.43 12.27 -21.01
C LEU A 193 -11.61 11.62 -22.13
N GLU A 194 -11.99 11.79 -23.40
CA GLU A 194 -11.27 11.24 -24.57
C GLU A 194 -9.85 11.81 -24.70
N TRP A 195 -9.67 13.08 -24.31
CA TRP A 195 -8.36 13.74 -24.30
C TRP A 195 -7.63 13.56 -22.97
N LEU A 196 -8.39 13.54 -21.86
CA LEU A 196 -7.83 13.41 -20.52
C LEU A 196 -7.23 12.02 -20.29
N ALA A 197 -7.88 10.95 -20.73
CA ALA A 197 -7.41 9.58 -20.53
C ALA A 197 -5.99 9.32 -21.10
N PRO A 198 -5.69 9.62 -22.37
CA PRO A 198 -4.33 9.46 -22.90
C PRO A 198 -3.33 10.42 -22.25
N ALA A 199 -3.73 11.66 -21.92
CA ALA A 199 -2.84 12.60 -21.23
C ALA A 199 -2.43 12.08 -19.83
N LEU A 200 -3.39 11.58 -19.06
CA LEU A 200 -3.14 10.92 -17.77
C LEU A 200 -2.25 9.69 -17.94
N PHE A 201 -2.44 8.92 -19.01
CA PHE A 201 -1.65 7.72 -19.28
C PHE A 201 -0.17 8.07 -19.55
N VAL A 202 0.10 9.06 -20.40
CA VAL A 202 1.46 9.54 -20.65
C VAL A 202 2.09 10.07 -19.36
N MET A 203 1.38 10.89 -18.60
CA MET A 203 1.86 11.43 -17.34
C MET A 203 2.20 10.33 -16.32
N ALA A 204 1.34 9.32 -16.18
CA ALA A 204 1.57 8.20 -15.29
C ALA A 204 2.84 7.42 -15.67
N ASN A 205 3.04 7.15 -16.96
CA ASN A 205 4.25 6.48 -17.44
C ASN A 205 5.52 7.30 -17.19
N ILE A 206 5.47 8.62 -17.36
CA ILE A 206 6.59 9.51 -17.01
C ILE A 206 6.92 9.38 -15.51
N VAL A 207 5.91 9.46 -14.63
CA VAL A 207 6.10 9.37 -13.18
C VAL A 207 6.68 8.02 -12.78
N ILE A 208 6.13 6.91 -13.29
CA ILE A 208 6.64 5.56 -13.02
C ILE A 208 8.05 5.39 -13.59
N GLY A 209 8.33 5.88 -14.79
CA GLY A 209 9.66 5.88 -15.40
C GLY A 209 10.69 6.62 -14.54
N LEU A 210 10.33 7.77 -14.00
CA LEU A 210 11.17 8.52 -13.05
C LEU A 210 11.47 7.70 -11.78
N PHE A 211 10.48 7.00 -11.22
CA PHE A 211 10.69 6.13 -10.07
C PHE A 211 11.63 4.97 -10.39
N ILE A 212 11.49 4.33 -11.55
CA ILE A 212 12.38 3.27 -12.00
C ILE A 212 13.81 3.79 -12.11
N VAL A 213 14.03 4.90 -12.83
CA VAL A 213 15.37 5.50 -13.01
C VAL A 213 16.01 5.84 -11.66
N LYS A 214 15.26 6.46 -10.74
CA LYS A 214 15.79 6.80 -9.41
C LYS A 214 16.08 5.56 -8.56
N THR A 215 15.24 4.54 -8.63
CA THR A 215 15.43 3.28 -7.90
C THR A 215 16.68 2.55 -8.39
N VAL A 216 16.85 2.43 -9.71
CA VAL A 216 18.04 1.83 -10.33
C VAL A 216 19.30 2.63 -10.00
N SER A 217 19.23 3.96 -10.04
CA SER A 217 20.36 4.82 -9.64
C SER A 217 20.77 4.60 -8.17
N LEU A 218 19.83 4.50 -7.25
CA LEU A 218 20.11 4.21 -5.84
C LEU A 218 20.65 2.79 -5.63
N LEU A 219 20.16 1.82 -6.40
CA LEU A 219 20.64 0.45 -6.38
C LEU A 219 22.09 0.36 -6.83
N VAL A 220 22.44 0.98 -7.96
CA VAL A 220 23.81 1.03 -8.50
C VAL A 220 24.76 1.75 -7.54
N GLN A 221 24.27 2.74 -6.79
CA GLN A 221 25.05 3.44 -5.75
C GLN A 221 25.18 2.66 -4.44
N GLY A 222 24.52 1.50 -4.28
CA GLY A 222 24.50 0.75 -3.02
C GLY A 222 23.74 1.43 -1.88
N ARG A 223 22.90 2.43 -2.20
CA ARG A 223 22.18 3.28 -1.22
C ARG A 223 20.69 2.94 -1.10
N LEU A 224 20.21 1.94 -1.84
CA LEU A 224 18.80 1.58 -1.84
C LEU A 224 18.36 0.94 -0.51
N LEU A 225 19.21 0.07 0.04
CA LEU A 225 18.92 -0.64 1.29
C LEU A 225 19.56 0.11 2.47
N PRO A 226 18.86 0.22 3.62
CA PRO A 226 19.48 0.71 4.84
C PRO A 226 20.69 -0.16 5.20
N ALA A 227 21.78 0.46 5.67
CA ALA A 227 22.88 -0.29 6.25
C ALA A 227 22.34 -1.15 7.40
N LEU A 228 22.67 -2.44 7.42
CA LEU A 228 22.29 -3.33 8.53
C LEU A 228 22.83 -2.70 9.82
N PRO A 229 22.00 -2.53 10.88
CA PRO A 229 22.49 -2.00 12.13
C PRO A 229 23.60 -2.92 12.67
N ALA A 230 24.80 -2.38 12.84
CA ALA A 230 25.98 -3.08 13.37
C ALA A 230 25.78 -3.67 14.79
N SER A 231 24.63 -3.41 15.41
CA SER A 231 24.31 -3.78 16.80
C SER A 231 24.00 -5.27 17.01
N ALA A 232 23.60 -6.02 15.97
CA ALA A 232 23.29 -7.46 16.12
C ALA A 232 24.54 -8.36 16.20
N ALA A 233 25.69 -7.90 15.68
CA ALA A 233 26.95 -8.65 15.73
C ALA A 233 27.77 -8.37 17.01
N ALA A 234 27.59 -7.20 17.63
CA ALA A 234 28.30 -6.84 18.85
C ALA A 234 27.68 -7.45 20.12
N SER A 235 26.36 -7.70 20.15
CA SER A 235 25.71 -8.30 21.32
C SER A 235 26.00 -9.81 21.46
N SER A 236 26.22 -10.53 20.36
CA SER A 236 26.63 -11.95 20.42
C SER A 236 28.10 -12.12 20.81
N ALA A 237 28.97 -11.19 20.41
CA ALA A 237 30.38 -11.18 20.81
C ALA A 237 30.56 -10.83 22.31
N ALA A 238 29.81 -9.86 22.82
CA ALA A 238 29.86 -9.48 24.23
C ALA A 238 29.26 -10.54 25.18
N GLN A 239 28.23 -11.29 24.74
CA GLN A 239 27.64 -12.38 25.54
C GLN A 239 28.52 -13.64 25.59
N GLY A 240 29.38 -13.87 24.60
CA GLY A 240 30.36 -14.96 24.63
C GLY A 240 31.50 -14.72 25.63
N ASP A 241 31.94 -13.47 25.76
CA ASP A 241 33.09 -13.08 26.61
C ASP A 241 32.72 -13.01 28.11
N GLU A 242 31.47 -12.64 28.41
CA GLU A 242 30.95 -12.59 29.79
C GLU A 242 30.62 -13.98 30.36
N ALA A 243 30.31 -14.96 29.50
CA ALA A 243 30.07 -16.35 29.90
C ALA A 243 31.36 -17.09 30.29
N ASP A 244 32.48 -16.79 29.62
CA ASP A 244 33.78 -17.40 29.92
C ASP A 244 34.36 -16.87 31.24
N SER A 245 34.20 -15.57 31.50
CA SER A 245 34.67 -14.92 32.73
C SER A 245 33.97 -15.38 34.01
N ARG A 246 32.72 -15.87 33.92
CA ARG A 246 31.95 -16.36 35.09
C ARG A 246 32.27 -17.80 35.50
N THR A 247 32.99 -18.55 34.66
CA THR A 247 33.32 -19.96 34.93
C THR A 247 34.56 -20.13 35.82
N VAL A 248 35.41 -19.10 35.93
CA VAL A 248 36.72 -19.20 36.61
C VAL A 248 36.68 -18.83 38.11
N VAL A 249 35.60 -18.21 38.61
CA VAL A 249 35.52 -17.70 40.00
C VAL A 249 34.48 -18.43 40.84
N GLN A 250 34.68 -19.73 41.10
CA GLN A 250 34.04 -20.43 42.23
C GLN A 250 35.04 -21.38 42.90
N LEU A 251 35.83 -20.85 43.85
CA LEU A 251 36.56 -21.66 44.83
C LEU A 251 35.68 -21.82 46.09
N PRO A 252 35.44 -23.04 46.60
CA PRO A 252 34.57 -23.26 47.73
C PRO A 252 35.26 -22.93 49.06
N VAL A 253 34.70 -21.99 49.82
CA VAL A 253 35.09 -21.70 51.21
C VAL A 253 34.47 -22.76 52.13
N ARG A 254 35.32 -23.63 52.72
CA ARG A 254 34.91 -24.56 53.80
C ARG A 254 34.45 -23.78 55.03
N ARG A 255 33.18 -23.95 55.44
CA ARG A 255 32.70 -23.59 56.78
C ARG A 255 32.87 -24.77 57.72
N THR A 256 33.75 -24.61 58.71
CA THR A 256 33.83 -25.45 59.91
C THR A 256 32.62 -25.18 60.82
N GLN A 257 31.90 -26.24 61.21
CA GLN A 257 30.85 -26.20 62.22
C GLN A 257 31.43 -26.22 63.64
N PHE A 258 30.80 -25.49 64.55
CA PHE A 258 30.83 -25.80 65.98
C PHE A 258 29.42 -25.67 66.58
N LYS A 259 28.97 -26.81 67.11
CA LYS A 259 27.86 -27.13 68.02
C LYS A 259 26.43 -26.87 67.56
#